data_AF-A0A0R3MVV3-F1
#
_entry.id   AF-A0A0R3MVV3-F1
#
_cell.length_a   1.000
_cell.length_b   1.000
_cell.length_c   1.000
_cell.angle_alpha   90.00
_cell.angle_beta   90.00
_cell.angle_gamma   90.00
#
_symmetry.space_group_name_H-M   'P 1'
#
loop_
_entity.id
_entity.type
_entity.pdbx_description
1 polymer ?
#
loop_
_entity_poly.entity_id
_entity_poly.type
_entity_poly.pdbx_seq_one_letter_code
_entity_poly.pdbx_strand_id
1 'polypeptide(L)' 'MALITVTGTAPSYWACYFINGDASGLDEEEIQQADKFIEWLGATPCSCEDDVGFLNWHDARRVCGTLAADCYTYTALVEE' A
#
# COMPACT_ATOMS: atom_id res chain seq x y z
N MET A 1 10.21 -4.65 23.18
CA MET A 1 10.01 -4.25 21.79
C MET A 1 9.68 -5.51 21.02
N ALA A 2 8.45 -5.64 20.57
CA ALA A 2 8.00 -6.72 19.73
C ALA A 2 7.61 -6.13 18.37
N LEU A 3 7.95 -6.83 17.28
CA LEU A 3 7.50 -6.48 15.95
C LEU A 3 6.19 -7.20 15.67
N ILE A 4 5.18 -6.46 15.22
CA ILE A 4 3.92 -7.01 14.75
C ILE A 4 3.76 -6.78 13.25
N THR A 5 2.97 -7.65 12.63
CA THR A 5 2.62 -7.57 11.21
C THR A 5 1.28 -6.87 11.06
N VAL A 6 1.26 -5.79 10.28
CA VAL A 6 0.04 -5.10 9.86
C VAL A 6 -0.10 -5.24 8.35
N THR A 7 -1.32 -5.49 7.88
CA THR A 7 -1.58 -5.71 6.45
C THR A 7 -2.70 -4.82 5.93
N GLY A 8 -2.66 -4.54 4.62
CA GLY A 8 -3.70 -3.80 3.94
C GLY A 8 -3.67 -3.99 2.43
N THR A 9 -4.82 -3.82 1.80
CA THR A 9 -4.99 -3.96 0.34
C THR A 9 -4.89 -2.61 -0.37
N ALA A 10 -3.99 -2.53 -1.35
CA ALA A 10 -3.74 -1.33 -2.14
C ALA A 10 -3.39 -1.70 -3.59
N PRO A 11 -3.42 -0.74 -4.53
CA PRO A 11 -3.10 -1.02 -5.93
C PRO A 11 -1.71 -1.62 -6.12
N SER A 12 -1.63 -2.66 -6.95
CA SER A 12 -0.40 -3.40 -7.23
C SER A 12 0.70 -2.54 -7.86
N TYR A 13 0.32 -1.52 -8.62
CA TYR A 13 1.26 -0.62 -9.28
C TYR A 13 2.01 0.31 -8.29
N TRP A 14 1.57 0.39 -7.02
CA TRP A 14 2.33 1.05 -5.95
C TRP A 14 3.49 0.21 -5.42
N ALA A 15 3.61 -1.06 -5.81
CA ALA A 15 4.67 -1.95 -5.32
C ALA A 15 6.08 -1.41 -5.58
N CYS A 16 6.32 -0.79 -6.74
CA CYS A 16 7.63 -0.18 -7.05
C CYS A 16 7.98 0.93 -6.06
N TYR A 17 6.99 1.73 -5.66
CA TYR A 17 7.18 2.81 -4.71
C TYR A 17 7.38 2.29 -3.29
N PHE A 18 6.52 1.37 -2.82
CA PHE A 18 6.60 0.84 -1.47
C PHE A 18 7.84 -0.01 -1.22
N ILE A 19 8.21 -0.89 -2.16
CA ILE A 19 9.28 -1.88 -1.96
C ILE A 19 10.64 -1.36 -2.39
N ASN A 20 10.71 -0.62 -3.51
CA ASN A 20 11.98 -0.16 -4.07
C ASN A 20 12.25 1.34 -3.81
N GLY A 21 11.25 2.10 -3.33
CA GLY A 21 11.34 3.56 -3.23
C GLY A 21 11.34 4.26 -4.60
N ASP A 22 10.89 3.58 -5.65
CA ASP A 22 10.87 4.13 -7.02
C ASP A 22 9.51 4.71 -7.36
N ALA A 23 9.43 6.05 -7.40
CA ALA A 23 8.24 6.80 -7.76
C ALA A 23 8.19 7.19 -9.24
N SER A 24 9.16 6.77 -10.07
CA SER A 24 9.28 7.25 -11.45
C SER A 24 8.10 6.90 -12.36
N GLY A 25 7.31 5.88 -11.99
CA GLY A 25 6.10 5.45 -12.69
C GLY A 25 4.79 5.98 -12.11
N LEU A 26 4.84 6.82 -11.06
CA LEU A 26 3.66 7.39 -10.40
C LEU A 26 3.57 8.88 -10.65
N ASP A 27 2.35 9.40 -10.74
CA ASP A 27 2.11 10.83 -10.69
C ASP A 27 2.07 11.37 -9.25
N GLU A 28 2.03 12.69 -9.11
CA GLU A 28 2.06 13.36 -7.80
C GLU A 28 0.82 13.04 -6.95
N GLU A 29 -0.34 12.81 -7.57
CA GLU A 29 -1.56 12.43 -6.84
C GLU A 29 -1.46 10.99 -6.32
N GLU A 30 -0.95 10.08 -7.15
CA GLU A 30 -0.71 8.68 -6.78
C GLU A 30 0.30 8.56 -5.65
N ILE A 31 1.38 9.33 -5.67
CA ILE A 31 2.36 9.38 -4.57
C ILE A 31 1.69 9.85 -3.28
N GLN A 32 0.90 10.93 -3.32
CA GLN A 32 0.17 11.41 -2.15
C GLN A 32 -0.85 10.40 -1.61
N GLN A 33 -1.50 9.63 -2.47
CA GLN A 33 -2.41 8.55 -2.06
C GLN A 33 -1.65 7.38 -1.43
N ALA A 34 -0.52 7.01 -2.00
CA ALA A 34 0.36 5.97 -1.48
C ALA A 34 0.95 6.35 -0.12
N ASP A 35 1.38 7.60 0.06
CA ASP A 35 1.88 8.14 1.33
C ASP A 35 0.83 8.06 2.44
N LYS A 36 -0.42 8.46 2.16
CA LYS A 36 -1.53 8.34 3.12
C LYS A 36 -1.80 6.89 3.51
N PHE A 37 -1.62 5.96 2.57
CA PHE A 37 -1.77 4.54 2.86
C PHE A 37 -0.65 4.03 3.79
N ILE A 38 0.60 4.46 3.57
CA ILE A 38 1.73 4.16 4.48
C ILE A 38 1.44 4.69 5.89
N GLU A 39 0.97 5.94 6.01
CA GLU A 39 0.63 6.55 7.29
C GLU A 39 -0.47 5.76 8.03
N TRP A 40 -1.49 5.31 7.30
CA TRP A 40 -2.57 4.48 7.86
C TRP A 40 -2.07 3.09 8.28
N LEU A 41 -1.18 2.48 7.50
CA LEU A 41 -0.60 1.18 7.81
C LEU A 41 0.38 1.24 9.00
N GLY A 42 0.89 2.43 9.30
CA GLY A 42 1.76 2.73 10.44
C GLY A 42 3.26 2.56 10.16
N ALA A 43 3.62 1.96 9.03
CA ALA A 43 4.99 1.85 8.54
C ALA A 43 5.00 1.56 7.03
N THR A 44 6.14 1.82 6.38
CA THR A 44 6.33 1.48 4.96
C THR A 44 6.24 -0.03 4.77
N PRO A 45 5.46 -0.52 3.78
CA PRO A 45 5.39 -1.95 3.48
C PRO A 45 6.77 -2.53 3.17
N CYS A 46 7.06 -3.70 3.72
CA CYS A 46 8.30 -4.44 3.47
C CYS A 46 8.11 -5.66 2.56
N SER A 47 6.87 -6.08 2.32
CA SER A 47 6.53 -7.15 1.38
C SER A 47 5.13 -6.96 0.80
N CYS A 48 4.89 -7.63 -0.34
CA CYS A 48 3.58 -7.69 -0.98
C CYS A 48 3.33 -9.07 -1.60
N GLU A 49 2.07 -9.49 -1.62
CA GLU A 49 1.62 -10.75 -2.24
C GLU A 49 0.59 -10.46 -3.34
N ASP A 50 0.72 -11.18 -4.47
CA ASP A 50 -0.23 -11.12 -5.59
C ASP A 50 -1.35 -12.16 -5.41
N ASP A 51 -2.24 -11.90 -4.44
CA ASP A 51 -3.29 -12.84 -4.04
C ASP A 51 -4.73 -12.28 -4.14
N VAL A 52 -4.88 -11.00 -4.49
CA VAL A 52 -6.16 -10.28 -4.37
C VAL A 52 -6.87 -10.05 -5.71
N GLY A 53 -6.15 -9.55 -6.73
CA GLY A 53 -6.71 -9.22 -8.04
C GLY A 53 -7.50 -7.89 -8.07
N PHE A 54 -8.39 -7.73 -9.05
CA PHE A 54 -9.12 -6.46 -9.28
C PHE A 54 -10.22 -6.20 -8.24
N LEU A 55 -10.08 -5.13 -7.45
CA LEU A 55 -11.04 -4.73 -6.42
C LEU A 55 -11.60 -3.33 -6.66
N ASN A 56 -12.91 -3.18 -6.48
CA ASN A 56 -13.55 -1.86 -6.35
C ASN A 56 -13.52 -1.33 -4.91
N TRP A 57 -13.48 -2.21 -3.91
CA TRP A 57 -13.46 -1.86 -2.48
C TRP A 57 -12.26 -2.53 -1.81
N HIS A 58 -11.17 -1.78 -1.65
CA HIS A 58 -9.93 -2.16 -0.98
C HIS A 58 -9.57 -1.10 0.09
N ASP A 59 -8.59 -1.38 0.95
CA ASP A 59 -8.27 -0.51 2.09
C ASP A 59 -7.81 0.89 1.64
N ALA A 60 -6.95 0.97 0.62
CA ALA A 60 -6.51 2.25 0.08
C ALA A 60 -7.68 3.14 -0.39
N ARG A 61 -8.77 2.57 -0.94
CA ARG A 61 -9.96 3.37 -1.29
C ARG A 61 -10.57 4.06 -0.09
N ARG A 62 -10.63 3.38 1.06
CA ARG A 62 -11.18 3.95 2.30
C ARG A 62 -10.27 5.04 2.89
N VAL A 63 -8.96 4.86 2.75
CA VAL A 63 -7.95 5.73 3.37
C VAL A 63 -7.69 6.97 2.53
N CYS A 64 -7.45 6.81 1.24
CA CYS A 64 -6.98 7.87 0.35
C CYS A 64 -7.85 8.09 -0.90
N GLY A 65 -8.98 7.38 -1.03
CA GLY A 65 -9.97 7.63 -2.08
C GLY A 65 -9.62 7.03 -3.44
N THR A 66 -8.57 6.19 -3.51
CA THR A 66 -8.14 5.52 -4.75
C THR A 66 -9.28 4.73 -5.40
N LEU A 67 -9.34 4.79 -6.74
CA LEU A 67 -10.35 4.11 -7.54
C LEU A 67 -10.08 2.60 -7.62
N ALA A 68 -11.00 1.87 -8.24
CA ALA A 68 -10.85 0.45 -8.46
C ALA A 68 -9.58 0.13 -9.25
N ALA A 69 -8.81 -0.87 -8.79
CA ALA A 69 -7.55 -1.28 -9.40
C ALA A 69 -7.27 -2.76 -9.10
N ASP A 70 -6.32 -3.34 -9.83
CA ASP A 70 -5.65 -4.58 -9.40
C ASP A 70 -4.88 -4.30 -8.12
N CYS A 71 -5.15 -5.09 -7.09
CA CYS A 71 -4.61 -4.89 -5.74
C CYS A 71 -3.72 -6.06 -5.32
N TYR A 72 -2.77 -5.76 -4.44
CA TYR A 72 -1.97 -6.74 -3.70
C TYR A 72 -2.19 -6.58 -2.19
N THR A 73 -1.85 -7.60 -1.43
CA THR A 73 -1.78 -7.53 0.03
C THR A 73 -0.40 -7.00 0.42
N TYR A 74 -0.34 -5.81 1.01
CA TYR A 74 0.89 -5.21 1.53
C TYR A 74 1.05 -5.49 3.01
N THR A 75 2.28 -5.77 3.44
CA THR A 75 2.63 -6.08 4.83
C THR A 75 3.68 -5.10 5.33
N ALA A 76 3.44 -4.50 6.49
CA ALA A 76 4.41 -3.69 7.22
C ALA A 76 4.72 -4.31 8.60
N LEU A 77 5.93 -4.03 9.09
CA LEU A 77 6.37 -4.39 10.43
C LEU A 77 6.35 -3.13 11.31
N VAL A 78 5.56 -3.16 12.37
CA VAL A 78 5.38 -2.03 13.29
C VAL A 78 5.90 -2.42 14.68
N GLU A 79 6.56 -1.49 15.36
CA GLU A 79 7.00 -1.67 16.75
C GLU A 79 5.88 -1.32 17.73
N GLU A 80 5.59 -2.23 18.66
CA GLU A 80 4.79 -1.98 19.87
C GLU A 80 5.67 -1.73 21.12
#